data_AF-A0A840TYQ9-F1
#
_entry.id   AF-A0A840TYQ9-F1
#
_cell.length_a   1.000
_cell.length_b   1.000
_cell.length_c   1.000
_cell.angle_alpha   90.00
_cell.angle_beta   90.00
_cell.angle_gamma   90.00
#
_symmetry.space_group_name_H-M   'P 1'
#
loop_
_entity.id
_entity.type
_entity.pdbx_description
1 polymer ?
#
loop_
_entity_poly.entity_id
_entity_poly.type
_entity_poly.pdbx_seq_one_letter_code
_entity_poly.pdbx_strand_id
1 'polypeptide(L)'
;MKKRTISLLGYILALTLVMYNCKKKEEPFPIAPPQELINEMNAISLATVTPTQPAAVTTTPATFTASAKTTELAGALGGIAASGTVPASVQASAGEVTAALSTAEVNSLAAVTPATISAVAAGGAVPAELKAVLDKAAANPALQAYMPAFTLPTVNGTAVNGGRDGVSEGVEKTEGLEVEDACIDAANAAFNSKKTQLDTQRDQQRATVNTAYTNATQPLAAEQTACTAGVPATYNAYRQSGQAQATQALADIEAAQTTLGPLYPVLKALVNLQLLGYLQSVNTLQSAAVNACTATTTAKTAAAQAARDADLATITANYNTALAAAEAKRTELVASCHNQGGGN
;
A
#
# COMPACT_ATOMS: atom_id res chain seq x y z
N MET A 1 -25.78 103.27 13.07
CA MET A 1 -25.64 101.88 12.60
C MET A 1 -26.23 100.95 13.66
N LYS A 2 -27.42 100.33 13.47
CA LYS A 2 -28.08 99.57 14.56
C LYS A 2 -28.92 98.34 14.15
N LYS A 3 -28.90 97.91 12.87
CA LYS A 3 -29.71 96.78 12.36
C LYS A 3 -28.93 95.51 11.96
N ARG A 4 -27.59 95.54 11.86
CA ARG A 4 -26.79 94.37 11.44
C ARG A 4 -26.47 93.37 12.56
N THR A 5 -26.47 93.80 13.82
CA THR A 5 -26.12 92.96 14.99
C THR A 5 -27.20 91.91 15.32
N ILE A 6 -28.48 92.22 15.10
CA ILE A 6 -29.60 91.34 15.46
C ILE A 6 -29.64 90.09 14.56
N SER A 7 -29.42 90.25 13.24
CA SER A 7 -29.36 89.12 12.31
C SER A 7 -28.19 88.18 12.62
N LEU A 8 -27.04 88.72 13.07
CA LEU A 8 -25.87 87.91 13.41
C LEU A 8 -26.11 87.05 14.66
N LEU A 9 -26.81 87.60 15.66
CA LEU A 9 -27.29 86.85 16.83
C LEU A 9 -28.23 85.70 16.43
N GLY A 10 -29.13 85.93 15.48
CA GLY A 10 -30.02 84.88 14.95
C GLY A 10 -29.26 83.72 14.29
N TYR A 11 -28.26 84.01 13.46
CA TYR A 11 -27.44 82.97 12.84
C TYR A 11 -26.55 82.22 13.85
N ILE A 12 -25.98 82.91 14.85
CA ILE A 12 -25.21 82.26 15.91
C ILE A 12 -26.12 81.34 16.73
N LEU A 13 -27.34 81.77 17.09
CA LEU A 13 -28.29 80.95 17.86
C LEU A 13 -28.78 79.74 17.05
N ALA A 14 -28.97 79.88 15.74
CA ALA A 14 -29.29 78.76 14.86
C ALA A 14 -28.12 77.76 14.76
N LEU A 15 -26.88 78.25 14.65
CA LEU A 15 -25.69 77.39 14.57
C LEU A 15 -25.44 76.65 15.90
N THR A 16 -25.63 77.30 17.04
CA THR A 16 -25.52 76.63 18.35
C THR A 16 -26.65 75.65 18.59
N LEU A 17 -27.88 75.90 18.14
CA LEU A 17 -28.98 74.92 18.21
C LEU A 17 -28.70 73.67 17.36
N VAL A 18 -28.16 73.83 16.15
CA VAL A 18 -27.75 72.68 15.32
C VAL A 18 -26.59 71.91 15.98
N MET A 19 -25.58 72.60 16.51
CA MET A 19 -24.48 71.94 17.24
C MET A 19 -24.93 71.31 18.57
N TYR A 20 -25.98 71.83 19.23
CA TYR A 20 -26.52 71.25 20.46
C TYR A 20 -27.31 69.96 20.19
N ASN A 21 -28.04 69.88 19.06
CA ASN A 21 -28.61 68.62 18.59
C ASN A 21 -27.53 67.57 18.25
N CYS A 22 -26.34 68.00 17.83
CA CYS A 22 -25.18 67.10 17.71
C CYS A 22 -24.53 66.71 19.05
N LYS A 23 -25.01 67.20 20.20
CA LYS A 23 -24.38 66.91 21.52
C LYS A 23 -25.33 66.83 22.72
N LYS A 24 -26.20 65.81 22.71
CA LYS A 24 -26.53 65.02 23.92
C LYS A 24 -26.72 63.53 23.59
N LYS A 25 -25.60 62.80 23.52
CA LYS A 25 -25.57 61.34 23.76
C LYS A 25 -24.70 61.09 25.00
N GLU A 26 -25.38 61.19 26.15
CA GLU A 26 -24.89 60.73 27.46
C GLU A 26 -25.41 59.31 27.78
N GLU A 27 -26.02 58.64 26.79
CA GLU A 27 -26.02 57.18 26.75
C GLU A 27 -24.57 56.72 26.57
N PRO A 28 -24.11 55.69 27.30
CA PRO A 28 -22.75 55.20 27.16
C PRO A 28 -22.56 54.67 25.72
N PHE A 29 -21.49 55.11 25.05
CA PHE A 29 -21.03 54.44 23.83
C PHE A 29 -20.96 52.93 24.10
N PRO A 30 -21.63 52.08 23.30
CA PRO A 30 -21.78 50.67 23.64
C PRO A 30 -20.42 49.96 23.62
N ILE A 31 -19.92 49.72 24.83
CA ILE A 31 -18.63 49.10 25.17
C ILE A 31 -18.58 47.58 24.89
N ALA A 32 -19.58 47.03 24.21
CA ALA A 32 -19.64 45.64 23.76
C ALA A 32 -20.52 45.52 22.51
N PRO A 33 -20.18 44.62 21.56
CA PRO A 33 -21.03 44.34 20.40
C PRO A 33 -22.23 43.44 20.76
N PRO A 34 -23.24 43.29 19.88
CA PRO A 34 -24.49 42.59 20.18
C PRO A 34 -24.31 41.13 20.59
N GLN A 35 -24.91 40.75 21.73
CA GLN A 35 -24.82 39.39 22.29
C GLN A 35 -25.37 38.31 21.35
N GLU A 36 -26.34 38.63 20.49
CA GLU A 36 -26.90 37.70 19.49
C GLU A 36 -25.83 37.30 18.45
N LEU A 37 -25.07 38.26 17.92
CA LEU A 37 -23.96 37.99 17.00
C LEU A 37 -22.80 37.23 17.68
N ILE A 38 -22.55 37.50 18.97
CA ILE A 38 -21.61 36.71 19.78
C ILE A 38 -22.11 35.26 19.92
N ASN A 39 -23.41 35.05 20.14
CA ASN A 39 -24.01 33.72 20.24
C ASN A 39 -23.95 32.96 18.89
N GLU A 40 -24.22 33.64 17.78
CA GLU A 40 -24.08 33.08 16.43
C GLU A 40 -22.63 32.69 16.11
N MET A 41 -21.66 33.54 16.42
CA MET A 41 -20.24 33.20 16.33
C MET A 41 -19.90 31.97 17.20
N ASN A 42 -20.42 31.92 18.43
CA ASN A 42 -20.23 30.79 19.34
C ASN A 42 -20.89 29.49 18.84
N ALA A 43 -21.95 29.56 18.04
CA ALA A 43 -22.61 28.40 17.46
C ALA A 43 -21.82 27.73 16.31
N ILE A 44 -20.85 28.41 15.70
CA ILE A 44 -20.00 27.84 14.65
C ILE A 44 -19.20 26.64 15.19
N SER A 45 -19.22 25.51 14.50
CA SER A 45 -18.52 24.28 14.93
C SER A 45 -17.72 23.68 13.79
N LEU A 46 -16.58 23.05 14.11
CA LEU A 46 -15.85 22.24 13.14
C LEU A 46 -16.64 20.95 12.88
N ALA A 47 -17.07 20.73 11.63
CA ALA A 47 -17.73 19.50 11.24
C ALA A 47 -16.80 18.28 11.46
N THR A 48 -17.30 17.29 12.20
CA THR A 48 -16.54 16.11 12.64
C THR A 48 -16.18 15.18 11.49
N VAL A 49 -14.89 14.88 11.31
CA VAL A 49 -14.41 13.82 10.44
C VAL A 49 -14.21 12.53 11.25
N THR A 50 -14.92 11.48 10.86
CA THR A 50 -14.69 10.10 11.37
C THR A 50 -13.54 9.49 10.58
N PRO A 51 -12.51 8.89 11.20
CA PRO A 51 -11.40 8.28 10.48
C PRO A 51 -11.85 7.20 9.49
N THR A 52 -11.38 7.31 8.25
CA THR A 52 -11.68 6.37 7.17
C THR A 52 -10.91 5.06 7.35
N GLN A 53 -11.56 3.92 7.14
CA GLN A 53 -10.86 2.63 7.17
C GLN A 53 -9.95 2.49 5.92
N PRO A 54 -8.70 2.00 6.08
CA PRO A 54 -7.83 1.72 4.94
C PRO A 54 -8.47 0.75 3.93
N ALA A 55 -8.23 0.99 2.64
CA ALA A 55 -8.70 0.08 1.60
C ALA A 55 -8.14 -1.34 1.79
N ALA A 56 -8.98 -2.36 1.61
CA ALA A 56 -8.61 -3.75 1.79
C ALA A 56 -7.56 -4.19 0.74
N VAL A 57 -6.48 -4.81 1.21
CA VAL A 57 -5.43 -5.39 0.35
C VAL A 57 -5.75 -6.86 0.10
N THR A 58 -5.88 -7.25 -1.17
CA THR A 58 -6.14 -8.63 -1.57
C THR A 58 -4.86 -9.35 -1.93
N THR A 59 -4.76 -10.63 -1.56
CA THR A 59 -3.59 -11.46 -1.86
C THR A 59 -4.04 -12.80 -2.46
N THR A 60 -3.30 -13.27 -3.47
CA THR A 60 -3.46 -14.62 -4.02
C THR A 60 -2.19 -15.40 -3.71
N PRO A 61 -2.27 -16.56 -3.03
CA PRO A 61 -1.13 -17.43 -2.82
C PRO A 61 -0.51 -17.92 -4.13
N ALA A 62 0.77 -18.27 -4.09
CA ALA A 62 1.39 -19.03 -5.16
C ALA A 62 0.74 -20.42 -5.27
N THR A 63 0.52 -20.91 -6.49
CA THR A 63 0.15 -22.32 -6.72
C THR A 63 1.31 -23.09 -7.32
N PHE A 64 1.41 -24.38 -6.99
CA PHE A 64 2.40 -25.29 -7.56
C PHE A 64 1.72 -26.63 -7.85
N THR A 65 1.80 -27.08 -9.10
CA THR A 65 1.14 -28.27 -9.62
C THR A 65 2.17 -29.18 -10.27
N ALA A 66 2.35 -30.37 -9.72
CA ALA A 66 3.24 -31.38 -10.30
C ALA A 66 2.75 -31.81 -11.69
N SER A 67 3.68 -32.13 -12.59
CA SER A 67 3.33 -32.64 -13.93
C SER A 67 2.64 -34.01 -13.84
N ALA A 68 1.52 -34.13 -14.56
CA ALA A 68 0.85 -35.41 -14.78
C ALA A 68 1.75 -36.38 -15.57
N LYS A 69 2.50 -35.89 -16.57
CA LYS A 69 3.43 -36.69 -17.38
C LYS A 69 4.64 -37.20 -16.59
N THR A 70 5.17 -36.40 -15.67
CA THR A 70 6.23 -36.83 -14.74
C THR A 70 5.72 -37.85 -13.74
N THR A 71 4.47 -37.72 -13.28
CA THR A 71 3.81 -38.72 -12.42
C THR A 71 3.53 -40.03 -13.17
N GLU A 72 3.05 -39.96 -14.42
CA GLU A 72 2.85 -41.11 -15.32
C GLU A 72 4.17 -41.86 -15.56
N LEU A 73 5.24 -41.13 -15.89
CA LEU A 73 6.57 -41.69 -16.13
C LEU A 73 7.12 -42.40 -14.88
N ALA A 74 7.09 -41.73 -13.71
CA ALA A 74 7.59 -42.31 -12.47
C ALA A 74 6.85 -43.62 -12.11
N GLY A 75 5.52 -43.65 -12.27
CA GLY A 75 4.73 -44.87 -12.06
C GLY A 75 5.02 -45.99 -13.07
N ALA A 76 5.39 -45.65 -14.30
CA ALA A 76 5.71 -46.61 -15.35
C ALA A 76 7.13 -47.21 -15.26
N LEU A 77 8.08 -46.50 -14.64
CA LEU A 77 9.48 -46.96 -14.50
C LEU A 77 9.62 -48.13 -13.52
N GLY A 78 8.99 -48.08 -12.35
CA GLY A 78 9.12 -49.10 -11.30
C GLY A 78 8.66 -50.51 -11.68
N GLY A 79 7.90 -50.67 -12.76
CA GLY A 79 7.49 -51.99 -13.28
C GLY A 79 8.55 -52.71 -14.14
N ILE A 80 9.49 -51.97 -14.75
CA ILE A 80 10.31 -52.48 -15.87
C ILE A 80 11.26 -53.60 -15.43
N ALA A 81 11.93 -53.44 -14.30
CA ALA A 81 12.89 -54.42 -13.79
C ALA A 81 12.22 -55.76 -13.42
N ALA A 82 10.94 -55.74 -13.05
CA ALA A 82 10.17 -56.94 -12.72
C ALA A 82 9.49 -57.57 -13.93
N SER A 83 9.06 -56.78 -14.93
CA SER A 83 8.38 -57.28 -16.13
C SER A 83 9.33 -57.71 -17.25
N GLY A 84 10.55 -57.17 -17.28
CA GLY A 84 11.47 -57.29 -18.41
C GLY A 84 11.01 -56.55 -19.67
N THR A 85 10.01 -55.67 -19.58
CA THR A 85 9.40 -54.97 -20.72
C THR A 85 9.32 -53.47 -20.48
N VAL A 86 9.58 -52.66 -21.51
CA VAL A 86 9.52 -51.19 -21.45
C VAL A 86 8.14 -50.69 -21.89
N PRO A 87 7.34 -50.06 -21.01
CA PRO A 87 6.01 -49.55 -21.36
C PRO A 87 6.02 -48.52 -22.49
N ALA A 88 4.92 -48.46 -23.26
CA ALA A 88 4.77 -47.53 -24.37
C ALA A 88 4.88 -46.05 -23.95
N SER A 89 4.41 -45.70 -22.74
CA SER A 89 4.56 -44.35 -22.17
C SER A 89 6.03 -43.98 -21.95
N VAL A 90 6.85 -44.92 -21.47
CA VAL A 90 8.30 -44.73 -21.25
C VAL A 90 9.04 -44.59 -22.60
N GLN A 91 8.66 -45.38 -23.60
CA GLN A 91 9.19 -45.23 -24.96
C GLN A 91 8.82 -43.88 -25.60
N ALA A 92 7.56 -43.44 -25.43
CA ALA A 92 7.10 -42.14 -25.90
C ALA A 92 7.85 -40.98 -25.22
N SER A 93 8.00 -41.01 -23.89
CA SER A 93 8.76 -40.00 -23.13
C SER A 93 10.22 -39.91 -23.58
N ALA A 94 10.87 -41.05 -23.86
CA ALA A 94 12.23 -41.05 -24.40
C ALA A 94 12.30 -40.49 -25.84
N GLY A 95 11.30 -40.80 -26.67
CA GLY A 95 11.17 -40.24 -28.03
C GLY A 95 10.98 -38.72 -28.04
N GLU A 96 10.12 -38.19 -27.16
CA GLU A 96 9.89 -36.76 -26.99
C GLU A 96 11.17 -36.02 -26.56
N VAL A 97 12.02 -36.64 -25.72
CA VAL A 97 13.33 -36.11 -25.34
C VAL A 97 14.33 -36.14 -26.50
N THR A 98 14.47 -37.25 -27.23
CA THR A 98 15.43 -37.34 -28.35
C THR A 98 15.03 -36.51 -29.56
N ALA A 99 13.75 -36.15 -29.69
CA ALA A 99 13.27 -35.19 -30.69
C ALA A 99 13.53 -33.72 -30.29
N ALA A 100 13.60 -33.41 -28.99
CA ALA A 100 13.76 -32.05 -28.47
C ALA A 100 15.21 -31.68 -28.13
N LEU A 101 16.01 -32.64 -27.67
CA LEU A 101 17.38 -32.46 -27.18
C LEU A 101 18.38 -33.29 -28.00
N SER A 102 19.54 -32.70 -28.26
CA SER A 102 20.67 -33.38 -28.89
C SER A 102 21.37 -34.34 -27.92
N THR A 103 22.11 -35.31 -28.47
CA THR A 103 22.88 -36.29 -27.69
C THR A 103 23.84 -35.65 -26.67
N ALA A 104 24.40 -34.47 -26.99
CA ALA A 104 25.26 -33.74 -26.05
C ALA A 104 24.47 -33.22 -24.84
N GLU A 105 23.32 -32.57 -25.08
CA GLU A 105 22.46 -32.03 -24.02
C GLU A 105 21.87 -33.16 -23.14
N VAL A 106 21.51 -34.29 -23.76
CA VAL A 106 21.08 -35.51 -23.06
C VAL A 106 22.22 -36.05 -22.18
N ASN A 107 23.45 -36.14 -22.69
CA ASN A 107 24.60 -36.62 -21.91
C ASN A 107 24.91 -35.70 -20.72
N SER A 108 24.89 -34.37 -20.91
CA SER A 108 25.12 -33.41 -19.82
C SER A 108 24.05 -33.49 -18.73
N LEU A 109 22.78 -33.70 -19.10
CA LEU A 109 21.69 -33.98 -18.15
C LEU A 109 21.85 -35.34 -17.45
N ALA A 110 22.23 -36.40 -18.16
CA ALA A 110 22.44 -37.72 -17.59
C ALA A 110 23.63 -37.77 -16.61
N ALA A 111 24.60 -36.87 -16.78
CA ALA A 111 25.79 -36.70 -15.93
C ALA A 111 25.57 -35.77 -14.71
N VAL A 112 24.37 -35.22 -14.49
CA VAL A 112 24.06 -34.36 -13.34
C VAL A 112 24.33 -35.11 -12.02
N THR A 113 25.13 -34.48 -11.16
CA THR A 113 25.60 -35.11 -9.92
C THR A 113 24.69 -34.79 -8.72
N PRO A 114 24.70 -35.63 -7.65
CA PRO A 114 24.05 -35.29 -6.38
C PRO A 114 24.53 -33.96 -5.77
N ALA A 115 25.80 -33.58 -6.01
CA ALA A 115 26.33 -32.28 -5.57
C ALA A 115 25.67 -31.11 -6.33
N THR A 116 25.46 -31.24 -7.65
CA THR A 116 24.71 -30.27 -8.46
C THR A 116 23.27 -30.13 -7.98
N ILE A 117 22.60 -31.26 -7.74
CA ILE A 117 21.22 -31.30 -7.23
C ILE A 117 21.14 -30.63 -5.85
N SER A 118 22.08 -30.92 -4.95
CA SER A 118 22.14 -30.33 -3.61
C SER A 118 22.37 -28.81 -3.66
N ALA A 119 23.29 -28.33 -4.51
CA ALA A 119 23.56 -26.91 -4.69
C ALA A 119 22.33 -26.13 -5.19
N VAL A 120 21.59 -26.68 -6.17
CA VAL A 120 20.34 -26.07 -6.66
C VAL A 120 19.22 -26.15 -5.61
N ALA A 121 19.09 -27.27 -4.88
CA ALA A 121 18.13 -27.38 -3.78
C ALA A 121 18.42 -26.41 -2.63
N ALA A 122 19.68 -26.03 -2.39
CA ALA A 122 20.08 -25.02 -1.42
C ALA A 122 19.80 -23.56 -1.85
N GLY A 123 19.15 -23.35 -3.01
CA GLY A 123 18.89 -22.02 -3.57
C GLY A 123 19.94 -21.53 -4.56
N GLY A 124 20.97 -22.34 -4.87
CA GLY A 124 22.00 -22.01 -5.84
C GLY A 124 21.48 -21.96 -7.28
N ALA A 125 22.20 -21.23 -8.13
CA ALA A 125 21.90 -21.19 -9.56
C ALA A 125 22.18 -22.55 -10.23
N VAL A 126 21.34 -22.93 -11.19
CA VAL A 126 21.63 -24.06 -12.09
C VAL A 126 22.85 -23.68 -12.95
N PRO A 127 23.85 -24.58 -13.14
CA PRO A 127 24.99 -24.32 -14.02
C PRO A 127 24.56 -23.87 -15.43
N ALA A 128 25.25 -22.89 -16.01
CA ALA A 128 24.82 -22.20 -17.22
C ALA A 128 24.49 -23.10 -18.42
N GLU A 129 25.24 -24.19 -18.60
CA GLU A 129 24.98 -25.22 -19.62
C GLU A 129 23.62 -25.90 -19.39
N LEU A 130 23.41 -26.46 -18.19
CA LEU A 130 22.15 -27.11 -17.80
C LEU A 130 20.97 -26.13 -17.78
N LYS A 131 21.22 -24.85 -17.45
CA LYS A 131 20.24 -23.77 -17.51
C LYS A 131 19.77 -23.52 -18.94
N ALA A 132 20.68 -23.50 -19.93
CA ALA A 132 20.32 -23.37 -21.33
C ALA A 132 19.48 -24.58 -21.83
N VAL A 133 19.80 -25.80 -21.37
CA VAL A 133 19.00 -27.00 -21.69
C VAL A 133 17.61 -26.97 -21.04
N LEU A 134 17.49 -26.48 -19.80
CA LEU A 134 16.20 -26.25 -19.14
C LEU A 134 15.35 -25.20 -19.87
N ASP A 135 15.95 -24.07 -20.27
CA ASP A 135 15.24 -23.01 -21.00
C ASP A 135 14.75 -23.52 -22.36
N LYS A 136 15.57 -24.30 -23.07
CA LYS A 136 15.20 -24.99 -24.31
C LYS A 136 14.06 -25.99 -24.11
N ALA A 137 14.09 -26.76 -23.03
CA ALA A 137 13.03 -27.72 -22.70
C ALA A 137 11.72 -27.03 -22.29
N ALA A 138 11.79 -25.93 -21.53
CA ALA A 138 10.63 -25.13 -21.16
C ALA A 138 9.96 -24.44 -22.37
N ALA A 139 10.75 -24.11 -23.39
CA ALA A 139 10.27 -23.59 -24.67
C ALA A 139 9.77 -24.67 -25.65
N ASN A 140 9.97 -25.96 -25.37
CA ASN A 140 9.51 -27.07 -26.20
C ASN A 140 8.17 -27.61 -25.67
N PRO A 141 7.05 -27.56 -26.44
CA PRO A 141 5.73 -27.96 -25.93
C PRO A 141 5.62 -29.40 -25.42
N ALA A 142 6.41 -30.35 -25.93
CA ALA A 142 6.41 -31.73 -25.44
C ALA A 142 7.12 -31.83 -24.09
N LEU A 143 8.32 -31.24 -23.96
CA LEU A 143 9.07 -31.26 -22.70
C LEU A 143 8.45 -30.37 -21.62
N GLN A 144 7.77 -29.28 -22.00
CA GLN A 144 6.98 -28.45 -21.10
C GLN A 144 5.93 -29.26 -20.33
N ALA A 145 5.35 -30.30 -20.95
CA ALA A 145 4.38 -31.17 -20.28
C ALA A 145 4.94 -31.93 -19.08
N TYR A 146 6.26 -32.15 -19.00
CA TYR A 146 6.95 -32.79 -17.87
C TYR A 146 7.38 -31.79 -16.78
N MET A 147 7.38 -30.48 -17.08
CA MET A 147 7.71 -29.45 -16.11
C MET A 147 6.52 -29.17 -15.17
N PRO A 148 6.75 -28.82 -13.89
CA PRO A 148 5.67 -28.41 -13.01
C PRO A 148 5.09 -27.06 -13.43
N ALA A 149 3.76 -26.92 -13.34
CA ALA A 149 3.08 -25.66 -13.56
C ALA A 149 3.01 -24.87 -12.24
N PHE A 150 3.17 -23.55 -12.30
CA PHE A 150 3.07 -22.69 -11.12
C PHE A 150 2.48 -21.31 -11.45
N THR A 151 1.91 -20.66 -10.44
CA THR A 151 1.52 -19.25 -10.51
C THR A 151 2.29 -18.44 -9.48
N LEU A 152 2.73 -17.24 -9.85
CA LEU A 152 3.32 -16.29 -8.91
C LEU A 152 2.23 -15.73 -7.98
N PRO A 153 2.56 -15.41 -6.72
CA PRO A 153 1.62 -14.76 -5.81
C PRO A 153 1.32 -13.33 -6.29
N THR A 154 0.09 -12.87 -6.06
CA THR A 154 -0.34 -11.51 -6.43
C THR A 154 -0.72 -10.68 -5.22
N VAL A 155 -0.42 -9.38 -5.24
CA VAL A 155 -0.96 -8.39 -4.29
C VAL A 155 -1.76 -7.37 -5.09
N ASN A 156 -3.03 -7.15 -4.72
CA ASN A 156 -4.00 -6.33 -5.47
C ASN A 156 -4.07 -6.67 -6.98
N GLY A 157 -3.99 -7.96 -7.31
CA GLY A 157 -4.01 -8.48 -8.69
C GLY A 157 -2.66 -8.41 -9.44
N THR A 158 -1.69 -7.63 -8.96
CA THR A 158 -0.35 -7.54 -9.57
C THR A 158 0.55 -8.68 -9.09
N ALA A 159 1.17 -9.41 -10.02
CA ALA A 159 2.15 -10.46 -9.71
C ALA A 159 3.40 -9.87 -9.04
N VAL A 160 3.81 -10.45 -7.91
CA VAL A 160 4.90 -9.89 -7.10
C VAL A 160 6.27 -10.40 -7.56
N ASN A 161 6.99 -9.53 -8.27
CA ASN A 161 8.38 -9.72 -8.66
C ASN A 161 9.33 -9.11 -7.60
N GLY A 162 10.59 -9.58 -7.56
CA GLY A 162 11.53 -9.28 -6.48
C GLY A 162 12.27 -7.94 -6.59
N GLY A 163 11.57 -6.82 -6.39
CA GLY A 163 12.16 -5.47 -6.28
C GLY A 163 11.35 -4.56 -5.36
N ARG A 164 11.99 -3.57 -4.73
CA ARG A 164 11.34 -2.63 -3.80
C ARG A 164 12.08 -1.29 -3.78
N ASP A 165 11.33 -0.21 -4.01
CA ASP A 165 11.76 1.19 -3.80
C ASP A 165 10.83 1.88 -2.80
N GLY A 166 11.21 3.08 -2.34
CA GLY A 166 10.41 3.97 -1.50
C GLY A 166 11.07 5.35 -1.37
N VAL A 167 10.38 6.32 -0.76
CA VAL A 167 10.91 7.64 -0.38
C VAL A 167 9.94 8.32 0.62
N SER A 168 10.39 9.38 1.31
CA SER A 168 9.66 10.18 2.29
C SER A 168 9.85 11.68 2.06
N GLU A 169 9.01 12.56 2.65
CA GLU A 169 9.41 13.74 3.47
C GLU A 169 8.19 14.56 3.98
N GLY A 170 8.41 15.67 4.71
CA GLY A 170 7.38 16.57 5.30
C GLY A 170 7.19 17.89 4.52
N VAL A 171 6.95 19.09 5.10
CA VAL A 171 6.85 19.60 6.50
C VAL A 171 5.95 20.89 6.50
N GLU A 172 5.79 21.57 7.65
CA GLU A 172 5.82 23.06 7.86
C GLU A 172 4.62 23.81 8.52
N LYS A 173 4.75 25.16 8.67
CA LYS A 173 4.16 26.06 9.71
C LYS A 173 3.63 27.40 9.14
N THR A 174 2.86 28.18 9.93
CA THR A 174 2.88 29.67 9.93
C THR A 174 2.20 30.33 11.16
N GLU A 175 2.41 31.65 11.38
CA GLU A 175 1.82 32.53 12.42
C GLU A 175 1.54 33.95 11.86
N GLY A 176 0.77 34.82 12.56
CA GLY A 176 0.58 36.26 12.21
C GLY A 176 -0.48 37.03 13.03
N LEU A 177 -0.27 38.33 13.30
CA LEU A 177 -0.91 39.23 14.31
C LEU A 177 -0.97 40.70 13.77
N GLU A 178 -1.71 41.73 14.24
CA GLU A 178 -2.82 41.93 15.22
C GLU A 178 -3.46 43.37 14.98
N VAL A 179 -3.77 44.16 16.04
CA VAL A 179 -4.13 45.63 16.14
C VAL A 179 -5.61 45.99 16.46
N GLU A 180 -5.79 47.08 17.23
CA GLU A 180 -6.88 47.31 18.23
C GLU A 180 -7.78 48.56 18.03
N ASP A 181 -8.99 48.51 18.61
CA ASP A 181 -9.92 49.61 18.99
C ASP A 181 -11.03 49.04 19.91
N ALA A 182 -11.35 49.61 21.06
CA ALA A 182 -12.03 48.94 22.19
C ALA A 182 -13.29 48.08 21.88
N CYS A 183 -14.16 48.48 20.95
CA CYS A 183 -15.32 47.64 20.54
C CYS A 183 -14.91 46.58 19.51
N ILE A 184 -13.99 46.92 18.60
CA ILE A 184 -13.29 46.00 17.71
C ILE A 184 -12.47 44.99 18.53
N ASP A 185 -11.93 45.36 19.69
CA ASP A 185 -11.19 44.48 20.60
C ASP A 185 -12.11 43.45 21.25
N ALA A 186 -13.33 43.84 21.64
CA ALA A 186 -14.35 42.91 22.09
C ALA A 186 -14.77 41.93 20.97
N ALA A 187 -14.90 42.42 19.73
CA ALA A 187 -15.19 41.58 18.55
C ALA A 187 -14.00 40.65 18.18
N ASN A 188 -12.77 41.14 18.28
CA ASN A 188 -11.53 40.40 18.06
C ASN A 188 -11.30 39.38 19.17
N ALA A 189 -11.60 39.68 20.43
CA ALA A 189 -11.52 38.74 21.55
C ALA A 189 -12.54 37.61 21.41
N ALA A 190 -13.77 37.92 20.98
CA ALA A 190 -14.77 36.91 20.64
C ALA A 190 -14.27 36.02 19.48
N PHE A 191 -13.74 36.61 18.41
CA PHE A 191 -13.15 35.90 17.28
C PHE A 191 -11.94 35.05 17.66
N ASN A 192 -11.01 35.57 18.45
CA ASN A 192 -9.79 34.88 18.88
C ASN A 192 -10.11 33.72 19.82
N SER A 193 -11.07 33.90 20.75
CA SER A 193 -11.63 32.82 21.56
C SER A 193 -12.26 31.74 20.67
N LYS A 194 -13.04 32.14 19.66
CA LYS A 194 -13.67 31.20 18.74
C LYS A 194 -12.67 30.46 17.85
N LYS A 195 -11.67 31.17 17.32
CA LYS A 195 -10.55 30.60 16.57
C LYS A 195 -9.82 29.56 17.43
N THR A 196 -9.54 29.87 18.69
CA THR A 196 -8.89 28.94 19.64
C THR A 196 -9.71 27.66 19.86
N GLN A 197 -11.05 27.75 19.90
CA GLN A 197 -11.92 26.58 19.92
C GLN A 197 -11.80 25.75 18.63
N LEU A 198 -11.80 26.40 17.46
CA LEU A 198 -11.68 25.73 16.15
C LEU A 198 -10.29 25.10 15.94
N ASP A 199 -9.22 25.76 16.38
CA ASP A 199 -7.85 25.22 16.44
C ASP A 199 -7.81 23.95 17.30
N THR A 200 -8.41 24.02 18.51
CA THR A 200 -8.49 22.88 19.44
C THR A 200 -9.27 21.71 18.84
N GLN A 201 -10.43 21.98 18.23
CA GLN A 201 -11.23 20.95 17.56
C GLN A 201 -10.50 20.34 16.36
N ARG A 202 -9.79 21.14 15.56
CA ARG A 202 -8.97 20.67 14.43
C ARG A 202 -7.89 19.72 14.93
N ASP A 203 -7.11 20.13 15.92
CA ASP A 203 -5.94 19.34 16.33
C ASP A 203 -6.33 18.11 17.15
N GLN A 204 -7.49 18.12 17.84
CA GLN A 204 -8.13 16.90 18.35
C GLN A 204 -8.49 15.92 17.24
N GLN A 205 -9.19 16.35 16.18
CA GLN A 205 -9.55 15.46 15.06
C GLN A 205 -8.31 14.94 14.31
N ARG A 206 -7.29 15.78 14.10
CA ARG A 206 -6.00 15.37 13.52
C ARG A 206 -5.28 14.35 14.39
N ALA A 207 -5.33 14.49 15.72
CA ALA A 207 -4.80 13.49 16.63
C ALA A 207 -5.55 12.15 16.51
N THR A 208 -6.89 12.16 16.44
CA THR A 208 -7.70 10.95 16.22
C THR A 208 -7.34 10.23 14.91
N VAL A 209 -7.21 10.97 13.81
CA VAL A 209 -6.81 10.43 12.49
C VAL A 209 -5.39 9.86 12.52
N ASN A 210 -4.45 10.56 13.15
CA ASN A 210 -3.06 10.07 13.30
C ASN A 210 -2.98 8.82 14.21
N THR A 211 -3.81 8.73 15.26
CA THR A 211 -3.96 7.52 16.07
C THR A 211 -4.52 6.36 15.25
N ALA A 212 -5.55 6.59 14.41
CA ALA A 212 -6.09 5.56 13.53
C ALA A 212 -5.04 5.03 12.53
N TYR A 213 -4.28 5.92 11.89
CA TYR A 213 -3.15 5.55 11.04
C TYR A 213 -2.07 4.75 11.79
N THR A 214 -1.73 5.16 13.01
CA THR A 214 -0.74 4.46 13.85
C THR A 214 -1.20 3.06 14.20
N ASN A 215 -2.46 2.90 14.62
CA ASN A 215 -3.06 1.60 14.95
C ASN A 215 -3.16 0.68 13.72
N ALA A 216 -3.38 1.23 12.53
CA ALA A 216 -3.41 0.47 11.29
C ALA A 216 -2.02 0.03 10.79
N THR A 217 -0.96 0.79 11.11
CA THR A 217 0.41 0.55 10.61
C THR A 217 1.31 -0.21 11.60
N GLN A 218 1.10 -0.07 12.91
CA GLN A 218 1.85 -0.74 13.96
C GLN A 218 1.93 -2.29 13.80
N PRO A 219 0.85 -3.05 13.54
CA PRO A 219 0.94 -4.50 13.46
C PRO A 219 1.67 -5.01 12.21
N LEU A 220 1.80 -4.19 11.16
CA LEU A 220 2.22 -4.65 9.82
C LEU A 220 3.65 -5.21 9.76
N ALA A 221 4.55 -4.79 10.66
CA ALA A 221 5.90 -5.34 10.78
C ALA A 221 5.89 -6.74 11.41
N ALA A 222 5.01 -6.98 12.39
CA ALA A 222 4.82 -8.29 13.01
C ALA A 222 4.11 -9.25 12.04
N GLU A 223 3.11 -8.77 11.30
CA GLU A 223 2.47 -9.52 10.21
C GLU A 223 3.49 -9.94 9.13
N GLN A 224 4.35 -9.02 8.67
CA GLN A 224 5.39 -9.34 7.67
C GLN A 224 6.32 -10.43 8.19
N THR A 225 6.72 -10.35 9.47
CA THR A 225 7.62 -11.31 10.12
C THR A 225 6.98 -12.69 10.29
N ALA A 226 5.70 -12.76 10.69
CA ALA A 226 4.96 -14.02 10.77
C ALA A 226 4.77 -14.66 9.38
N CYS A 227 4.48 -13.83 8.36
CA CYS A 227 4.33 -14.26 6.98
C CYS A 227 5.63 -14.87 6.42
N THR A 228 6.78 -14.19 6.60
CA THR A 228 8.07 -14.70 6.08
C THR A 228 8.59 -15.91 6.86
N ALA A 229 8.29 -16.04 8.17
CA ALA A 229 8.73 -17.17 8.99
C ALA A 229 8.15 -18.52 8.54
N GLY A 230 6.92 -18.55 8.01
CA GLY A 230 6.31 -19.79 7.50
C GLY A 230 6.87 -20.26 6.15
N VAL A 231 7.39 -19.35 5.33
CA VAL A 231 7.79 -19.62 3.94
C VAL A 231 8.86 -20.73 3.81
N PRO A 232 9.99 -20.73 4.56
CA PRO A 232 11.03 -21.75 4.40
C PRO A 232 10.54 -23.18 4.62
N ALA A 233 9.63 -23.41 5.58
CA ALA A 233 9.11 -24.74 5.89
C ALA A 233 8.31 -25.32 4.72
N THR A 234 7.41 -24.54 4.13
CA THR A 234 6.58 -24.93 2.98
C THR A 234 7.43 -25.34 1.77
N TYR A 235 8.41 -24.50 1.39
CA TYR A 235 9.24 -24.80 0.21
C TYR A 235 10.30 -25.86 0.46
N ASN A 236 10.71 -26.10 1.72
CA ASN A 236 11.52 -27.28 2.08
C ASN A 236 10.74 -28.59 1.90
N ALA A 237 9.45 -28.63 2.26
CA ALA A 237 8.62 -29.82 2.04
C ALA A 237 8.46 -30.14 0.53
N TYR A 238 8.30 -29.12 -0.32
CA TYR A 238 8.32 -29.31 -1.78
C TYR A 238 9.67 -29.85 -2.25
N ARG A 239 10.82 -29.25 -1.86
CA ARG A 239 12.15 -29.76 -2.24
C ARG A 239 12.34 -31.24 -1.89
N GLN A 240 11.97 -31.63 -0.66
CA GLN A 240 12.04 -33.04 -0.22
C GLN A 240 11.16 -33.96 -1.06
N SER A 241 9.92 -33.54 -1.38
CA SER A 241 8.99 -34.32 -2.21
C SER A 241 9.53 -34.55 -3.63
N GLY A 242 10.00 -33.50 -4.30
CA GLY A 242 10.59 -33.60 -5.64
C GLY A 242 11.88 -34.43 -5.66
N GLN A 243 12.75 -34.26 -4.65
CA GLN A 243 13.97 -35.07 -4.50
C GLN A 243 13.66 -36.55 -4.25
N ALA A 244 12.66 -36.88 -3.45
CA ALA A 244 12.24 -38.26 -3.20
C ALA A 244 11.69 -38.93 -4.48
N GLN A 245 10.81 -38.24 -5.22
CA GLN A 245 10.26 -38.74 -6.48
C GLN A 245 11.36 -39.00 -7.51
N ALA A 246 12.29 -38.05 -7.69
CA ALA A 246 13.40 -38.22 -8.62
C ALA A 246 14.40 -39.30 -8.17
N THR A 247 14.66 -39.43 -6.87
CA THR A 247 15.54 -40.51 -6.34
C THR A 247 14.96 -41.88 -6.61
N GLN A 248 13.64 -42.07 -6.43
CA GLN A 248 12.96 -43.33 -6.76
C GLN A 248 13.03 -43.61 -8.26
N ALA A 249 12.64 -42.65 -9.11
CA ALA A 249 12.64 -42.82 -10.56
C ALA A 249 14.06 -43.10 -11.11
N LEU A 250 15.11 -42.50 -10.54
CA LEU A 250 16.49 -42.84 -10.85
C LEU A 250 16.84 -44.27 -10.43
N ALA A 251 16.47 -44.71 -9.22
CA ALA A 251 16.71 -46.07 -8.76
C ALA A 251 16.02 -47.12 -9.65
N ASP A 252 14.79 -46.83 -10.09
CA ASP A 252 14.04 -47.68 -11.03
C ASP A 252 14.74 -47.76 -12.41
N ILE A 253 15.31 -46.64 -12.90
CA ILE A 253 16.10 -46.58 -14.14
C ILE A 253 17.42 -47.37 -14.03
N GLU A 254 18.12 -47.31 -12.89
CA GLU A 254 19.32 -48.13 -12.65
C GLU A 254 18.96 -49.63 -12.58
N ALA A 255 17.90 -49.99 -11.85
CA ALA A 255 17.43 -51.37 -11.75
C ALA A 255 16.98 -51.96 -13.11
N ALA A 256 16.47 -51.10 -14.00
CA ALA A 256 16.01 -51.47 -15.34
C ALA A 256 17.08 -51.31 -16.44
N GLN A 257 18.32 -50.93 -16.12
CA GLN A 257 19.35 -50.50 -17.10
C GLN A 257 19.51 -51.45 -18.30
N THR A 258 19.64 -52.76 -18.04
CA THR A 258 19.79 -53.79 -19.09
C THR A 258 18.58 -53.86 -20.03
N THR A 259 17.37 -53.68 -19.51
CA THR A 259 16.11 -53.71 -20.26
C THR A 259 15.87 -52.40 -21.02
N LEU A 260 16.35 -51.27 -20.48
CA LEU A 260 16.24 -49.95 -21.11
C LEU A 260 17.24 -49.75 -22.26
N GLY A 261 18.45 -50.31 -22.15
CA GLY A 261 19.48 -50.22 -23.19
C GLY A 261 19.76 -48.76 -23.61
N PRO A 262 19.65 -48.40 -24.91
CA PRO A 262 19.82 -47.01 -25.37
C PRO A 262 18.89 -45.97 -24.74
N LEU A 263 17.78 -46.38 -24.11
CA LEU A 263 16.86 -45.45 -23.43
C LEU A 263 17.34 -45.06 -22.02
N TYR A 264 18.25 -45.81 -21.40
CA TYR A 264 18.79 -45.54 -20.06
C TYR A 264 19.32 -44.09 -19.89
N PRO A 265 20.24 -43.57 -20.72
CA PRO A 265 20.74 -42.21 -20.55
C PRO A 265 19.67 -41.15 -20.85
N VAL A 266 18.74 -41.44 -21.78
CA VAL A 266 17.64 -40.53 -22.15
C VAL A 266 16.66 -40.34 -20.99
N LEU A 267 16.28 -41.42 -20.32
CA LEU A 267 15.36 -41.39 -19.19
C LEU A 267 16.03 -40.79 -17.94
N LYS A 268 17.31 -41.09 -17.72
CA LYS A 268 18.12 -40.48 -16.66
C LYS A 268 18.26 -38.96 -16.86
N ALA A 269 18.48 -38.52 -18.10
CA ALA A 269 18.45 -37.12 -18.47
C ALA A 269 17.08 -36.46 -18.22
N LEU A 270 15.98 -37.14 -18.55
CA LEU A 270 14.63 -36.64 -18.35
C LEU A 270 14.29 -36.44 -16.86
N VAL A 271 14.63 -37.40 -15.98
CA VAL A 271 14.40 -37.27 -14.54
C VAL A 271 15.26 -36.14 -13.94
N ASN A 272 16.52 -36.00 -14.39
CA ASN A 272 17.38 -34.89 -13.95
C ASN A 272 16.89 -33.52 -14.44
N LEU A 273 16.37 -33.44 -15.67
CA LEU A 273 15.72 -32.24 -16.23
C LEU A 273 14.49 -31.85 -15.39
N GLN A 274 13.60 -32.81 -15.11
CA GLN A 274 12.42 -32.62 -14.27
C GLN A 274 12.80 -32.11 -12.88
N LEU A 275 13.79 -32.74 -12.22
CA LEU A 275 14.25 -32.36 -10.89
C LEU A 275 14.88 -30.96 -10.86
N LEU A 276 15.75 -30.62 -11.81
CA LEU A 276 16.37 -29.30 -11.84
C LEU A 276 15.36 -28.19 -12.14
N GLY A 277 14.42 -28.43 -13.07
CA GLY A 277 13.30 -27.52 -13.33
C GLY A 277 12.40 -27.35 -12.09
N TYR A 278 12.05 -28.45 -11.42
CA TYR A 278 11.28 -28.45 -10.17
C TYR A 278 11.96 -27.61 -9.08
N LEU A 279 13.24 -27.85 -8.80
CA LEU A 279 13.98 -27.12 -7.77
C LEU A 279 14.12 -25.64 -8.13
N GLN A 280 14.37 -25.30 -9.40
CA GLN A 280 14.40 -23.91 -9.87
C GLN A 280 13.05 -23.22 -9.65
N SER A 281 11.93 -23.83 -10.06
CA SER A 281 10.57 -23.31 -9.82
C SER A 281 10.27 -23.11 -8.34
N VAL A 282 10.62 -24.09 -7.49
CA VAL A 282 10.44 -24.01 -6.03
C VAL A 282 11.25 -22.88 -5.41
N ASN A 283 12.49 -22.64 -5.87
CA ASN A 283 13.30 -21.51 -5.42
C ASN A 283 12.71 -20.16 -5.88
N THR A 284 12.23 -20.08 -7.12
CA THR A 284 11.53 -18.88 -7.65
C THR A 284 10.27 -18.57 -6.85
N LEU A 285 9.43 -19.57 -6.56
CA LEU A 285 8.22 -19.40 -5.75
C LEU A 285 8.54 -19.01 -4.30
N GLN A 286 9.57 -19.60 -3.68
CA GLN A 286 9.99 -19.20 -2.34
C GLN A 286 10.38 -17.72 -2.28
N SER A 287 11.18 -17.25 -3.24
CA SER A 287 11.55 -15.83 -3.35
C SER A 287 10.31 -14.95 -3.55
N ALA A 288 9.42 -15.32 -4.49
CA ALA A 288 8.19 -14.59 -4.75
C ALA A 288 7.25 -14.55 -3.52
N ALA A 289 7.22 -15.60 -2.69
CA ALA A 289 6.43 -15.62 -1.45
C ALA A 289 6.97 -14.67 -0.37
N VAL A 290 8.29 -14.61 -0.16
CA VAL A 290 8.92 -13.61 0.74
C VAL A 290 8.64 -12.19 0.25
N ASN A 291 8.73 -11.98 -1.06
CA ASN A 291 8.41 -10.69 -1.68
C ASN A 291 6.90 -10.37 -1.57
N ALA A 292 6.00 -11.35 -1.64
CA ALA A 292 4.56 -11.13 -1.46
C ALA A 292 4.19 -10.69 -0.04
N CYS A 293 4.81 -11.25 1.00
CA CYS A 293 4.68 -10.72 2.38
C CYS A 293 5.09 -9.24 2.41
N THR A 294 6.25 -8.94 1.83
CA THR A 294 6.88 -7.62 1.78
C THR A 294 6.04 -6.58 1.01
N ALA A 295 5.45 -6.98 -0.11
CA ALA A 295 4.56 -6.17 -0.94
C ALA A 295 3.18 -5.96 -0.29
N THR A 296 2.66 -6.97 0.43
CA THR A 296 1.40 -6.85 1.20
C THR A 296 1.53 -5.78 2.28
N THR A 297 2.64 -5.77 3.03
CA THR A 297 2.95 -4.72 4.01
C THR A 297 3.03 -3.34 3.35
N THR A 298 3.74 -3.21 2.22
CA THR A 298 3.81 -1.94 1.48
C THR A 298 2.43 -1.45 1.02
N ALA A 299 1.59 -2.33 0.47
CA ALA A 299 0.24 -2.00 0.03
C ALA A 299 -0.67 -1.60 1.20
N LYS A 300 -0.59 -2.28 2.35
CA LYS A 300 -1.35 -1.92 3.56
C LYS A 300 -0.94 -0.56 4.11
N THR A 301 0.36 -0.25 4.17
CA THR A 301 0.85 1.08 4.57
C THR A 301 0.37 2.17 3.62
N ALA A 302 0.45 1.95 2.30
CA ALA A 302 -0.04 2.92 1.31
C ALA A 302 -1.55 3.16 1.42
N ALA A 303 -2.34 2.11 1.63
CA ALA A 303 -3.79 2.23 1.84
C ALA A 303 -4.13 2.98 3.14
N ALA A 304 -3.38 2.75 4.22
CA ALA A 304 -3.55 3.48 5.48
C ALA A 304 -3.14 4.96 5.36
N GLN A 305 -2.07 5.25 4.62
CA GLN A 305 -1.66 6.62 4.33
C GLN A 305 -2.71 7.35 3.49
N ALA A 306 -3.24 6.73 2.42
CA ALA A 306 -4.25 7.35 1.57
C ALA A 306 -5.52 7.72 2.33
N ALA A 307 -5.97 6.86 3.25
CA ALA A 307 -7.10 7.16 4.15
C ALA A 307 -6.78 8.34 5.08
N ARG A 308 -5.63 8.31 5.77
CA ARG A 308 -5.17 9.40 6.64
C ARG A 308 -5.11 10.75 5.92
N ASP A 309 -4.52 10.77 4.73
CA ASP A 309 -4.26 12.01 3.99
C ASP A 309 -5.57 12.60 3.42
N ALA A 310 -6.55 11.76 3.06
CA ALA A 310 -7.90 12.19 2.71
C ALA A 310 -8.69 12.74 3.91
N ASP A 311 -8.60 12.09 5.08
CA ASP A 311 -9.23 12.57 6.32
C ASP A 311 -8.63 13.92 6.75
N LEU A 312 -7.30 14.07 6.70
CA LEU A 312 -6.59 15.32 7.03
C LEU A 312 -6.95 16.46 6.06
N ALA A 313 -7.10 16.18 4.76
CA ALA A 313 -7.59 17.16 3.79
C ALA A 313 -9.03 17.60 4.10
N THR A 314 -9.89 16.65 4.50
CA THR A 314 -11.29 16.93 4.89
C THR A 314 -11.37 17.78 6.16
N ILE A 315 -10.57 17.46 7.20
CA ILE A 315 -10.47 18.29 8.41
C ILE A 315 -10.02 19.71 8.06
N THR A 316 -9.05 19.86 7.15
CA THR A 316 -8.53 21.16 6.72
C THR A 316 -9.59 21.98 5.97
N ALA A 317 -10.36 21.35 5.08
CA ALA A 317 -11.48 22.00 4.39
C ALA A 317 -12.60 22.44 5.36
N ASN A 318 -12.96 21.58 6.31
CA ASN A 318 -13.95 21.88 7.36
C ASN A 318 -13.48 23.04 8.25
N TYR A 319 -12.19 23.07 8.62
CA TYR A 319 -11.60 24.14 9.42
C TYR A 319 -11.59 25.47 8.67
N ASN A 320 -11.19 25.49 7.40
CA ASN A 320 -11.19 26.71 6.59
C ASN A 320 -12.62 27.26 6.41
N THR A 321 -13.61 26.38 6.23
CA THR A 321 -15.03 26.77 6.16
C THR A 321 -15.53 27.39 7.47
N ALA A 322 -15.22 26.76 8.61
CA ALA A 322 -15.60 27.26 9.92
C ALA A 322 -14.89 28.58 10.29
N LEU A 323 -13.62 28.73 9.92
CA LEU A 323 -12.84 29.94 10.12
C LEU A 323 -13.40 31.11 9.28
N ALA A 324 -13.68 30.88 7.99
CA ALA A 324 -14.28 31.90 7.12
C ALA A 324 -15.66 32.36 7.63
N ALA A 325 -16.48 31.45 8.17
CA ALA A 325 -17.74 31.80 8.82
C ALA A 325 -17.53 32.67 10.08
N ALA A 326 -16.48 32.38 10.87
CA ALA A 326 -16.12 33.18 12.04
C ALA A 326 -15.57 34.56 11.65
N GLU A 327 -14.81 34.67 10.56
CA GLU A 327 -14.31 35.94 10.01
C GLU A 327 -15.44 36.81 9.45
N ALA A 328 -16.44 36.20 8.81
CA ALA A 328 -17.68 36.88 8.42
C ALA A 328 -18.40 37.45 9.64
N LYS A 329 -18.63 36.63 10.70
CA LYS A 329 -19.26 37.11 11.94
C LYS A 329 -18.43 38.15 12.70
N ARG A 330 -17.09 38.08 12.66
CA ARG A 330 -16.21 39.15 13.16
C ARG A 330 -16.45 40.46 12.39
N THR A 331 -16.58 40.37 11.07
CA THR A 331 -16.84 41.54 10.20
C THR A 331 -18.21 42.17 10.49
N GLU A 332 -19.23 41.35 10.73
CA GLU A 332 -20.56 41.82 11.19
C GLU A 332 -20.50 42.48 12.58
N LEU A 333 -19.79 41.89 13.55
CA LEU A 333 -19.58 42.47 14.88
C LEU A 333 -18.86 43.84 14.79
N VAL A 334 -17.79 43.95 14.00
CA VAL A 334 -17.05 45.21 13.79
C VAL A 334 -17.91 46.27 13.08
N ALA A 335 -18.70 45.87 12.07
CA ALA A 335 -19.67 46.78 11.45
C ALA A 335 -20.74 47.27 12.44
N SER A 336 -21.16 46.43 13.38
CA SER A 336 -22.09 46.81 14.46
C SER A 336 -21.46 47.80 15.46
N CYS A 337 -20.14 47.73 15.72
CA CYS A 337 -19.43 48.74 16.51
C CYS A 337 -19.48 50.11 15.81
N HIS A 338 -19.14 50.17 14.51
CA HIS A 338 -19.16 51.42 13.75
C HIS A 338 -20.56 52.06 13.69
N ASN A 339 -21.59 51.27 13.38
CA ASN A 339 -22.96 51.79 13.26
C ASN A 339 -23.56 52.30 14.58
N GLN A 340 -23.05 51.85 15.73
CA GLN A 340 -23.49 52.37 17.03
C GLN A 340 -22.85 53.72 17.39
N GLY A 341 -21.67 54.06 16.85
CA GLY A 341 -21.10 55.40 16.96
C GLY A 341 -21.75 56.43 16.02
N GLY A 342 -22.28 55.98 14.88
CA GLY A 342 -22.85 56.81 13.80
C GLY A 342 -24.36 57.04 13.86
N GLY A 343 -25.00 56.97 15.04
CA GLY A 343 -26.45 57.11 15.15
C GLY A 343 -26.96 58.53 14.86
N ASN A 344 -28.02 58.63 14.05
CA ASN A 344 -28.89 59.83 13.92
C ASN A 344 -29.47 60.31 15.26
#